data_AF-A0A4D4MD34-F1
#
_entry.id   AF-A0A4D4MD34-F1
#
_cell.length_a   1.000
_cell.length_b   1.000
_cell.length_c   1.000
_cell.angle_alpha   90.00
_cell.angle_beta   90.00
_cell.angle_gamma   90.00
#
_symmetry.space_group_name_H-M   'P 1'
#
loop_
_entity.id
_entity.type
_entity.pdbx_description
1 polymer ?
#
loop_
_entity_poly.entity_id
_entity_poly.type
_entity_poly.pdbx_seq_one_letter_code
_entity_poly.pdbx_strand_id
1 'polypeptide(L)' 'MAFSALHGIRPMTEIVPLDRADEAYQKMLAGKARFRMVLTAG' A
#
# COMPACT_ATOMS: atom_id res chain seq x y z
N MET A 1 5.55 -16.08 12.99
CA MET A 1 5.33 -14.83 12.23
C MET A 1 6.59 -13.98 12.01
N ALA A 2 7.81 -14.48 12.25
CA ALA A 2 9.02 -13.65 12.19
C ALA A 2 9.83 -13.73 10.88
N PHE A 3 9.54 -14.68 9.98
CA PHE A 3 10.35 -14.94 8.77
C PHE A 3 10.64 -13.66 7.96
N SER A 4 9.62 -12.92 7.54
CA SER A 4 9.80 -11.71 6.74
C SER A 4 10.57 -10.62 7.48
N ALA A 5 10.39 -10.50 8.80
CA ALA A 5 11.13 -9.54 9.61
C ALA A 5 12.62 -9.92 9.72
N LEU A 6 12.91 -11.21 10.00
CA LEU A 6 14.26 -11.77 10.14
C LEU A 6 15.05 -11.73 8.83
N HIS A 7 14.39 -11.92 7.69
CA HIS A 7 15.03 -11.92 6.37
C HIS A 7 14.95 -10.56 5.66
N GLY A 8 14.47 -9.50 6.32
CA GLY A 8 14.39 -8.16 5.72
C GLY A 8 13.45 -8.08 4.51
N ILE A 9 12.50 -9.00 4.38
CA ILE A 9 11.52 -8.99 3.29
C ILE A 9 10.54 -7.86 3.56
N ARG A 10 10.41 -6.95 2.60
CA ARG A 10 9.54 -5.77 2.68
C ARG A 10 8.65 -5.69 1.45
N PRO A 11 7.36 -5.34 1.61
CA PRO A 11 6.49 -5.09 0.47
C PRO A 11 6.88 -3.80 -0.23
N MET A 12 6.64 -3.72 -1.53
CA MET A 12 6.63 -2.46 -2.26
C MET A 12 5.25 -1.83 -2.10
N THR A 13 5.20 -0.67 -1.46
CA THR A 13 3.94 -0.01 -1.08
C THR A 13 3.86 1.41 -1.61
N GLU A 14 2.66 1.79 -2.01
CA GLU A 14 2.27 3.18 -2.20
C GLU A 14 1.41 3.58 -1.01
N ILE A 15 1.87 4.58 -0.25
CA ILE A 15 1.23 5.02 0.99
C ILE A 15 0.32 6.21 0.67
N VAL A 16 -0.93 6.12 1.10
CA VAL A 16 -1.93 7.18 0.94
C VAL A 16 -2.61 7.42 2.29
N PRO A 17 -2.84 8.67 2.70
CA PRO A 17 -3.66 8.98 3.87
C PRO A 17 -5.09 8.41 3.75
N LEU A 18 -5.68 7.97 4.85
CA LEU A 18 -7.01 7.34 4.86
C LEU A 18 -8.12 8.27 4.33
N ASP A 19 -7.99 9.58 4.53
CA ASP A 19 -8.91 10.59 4.01
C ASP A 19 -8.92 10.68 2.46
N ARG A 20 -7.91 10.11 1.80
CA ARG A 20 -7.78 9.99 0.34
C ARG A 20 -8.00 8.57 -0.18
N ALA A 21 -8.77 7.75 0.57
CA ALA A 21 -9.09 6.37 0.18
C ALA A 21 -9.70 6.27 -1.22
N ASP A 22 -10.57 7.20 -1.61
CA ASP A 22 -11.23 7.19 -2.91
C ASP A 22 -10.23 7.31 -4.06
N GLU A 23 -9.25 8.22 -3.95
CA GLU A 23 -8.21 8.40 -4.97
C GLU A 23 -7.32 7.16 -5.08
N ALA A 24 -6.91 6.60 -3.94
CA ALA A 24 -6.17 5.35 -3.87
C ALA A 24 -6.93 4.21 -4.59
N TYR A 25 -8.23 4.10 -4.36
CA TYR A 25 -9.08 3.09 -4.98
C TYR A 25 -9.23 3.30 -6.49
N GLN A 26 -9.47 4.53 -6.94
CA GLN A 26 -9.56 4.84 -8.37
C GLN A 26 -8.25 4.56 -9.10
N LYS A 27 -7.09 4.84 -8.49
CA LYS A 27 -5.78 4.50 -9.06
C LYS A 27 -5.60 2.99 -9.22
N MET A 28 -6.09 2.20 -8.27
CA MET A 28 -6.10 0.74 -8.37
C MET A 28 -7.00 0.25 -9.51
N LEU A 29 -8.24 0.75 -9.59
CA LEU A 29 -9.17 0.40 -10.67
C LEU A 29 -8.65 0.76 -12.06
N ALA A 30 -7.90 1.86 -12.17
CA ALA A 30 -7.24 2.28 -13.40
C ALA A 30 -6.00 1.44 -13.77
N GLY A 31 -5.61 0.45 -12.95
CA GLY A 31 -4.42 -0.37 -13.17
C GLY A 31 -3.10 0.40 -13.02
N LYS A 32 -3.12 1.57 -12.38
CA LYS A 32 -1.96 2.47 -12.23
C LYS A 32 -1.22 2.28 -10.91
N ALA A 33 -1.74 1.46 -10.00
CA ALA A 33 -1.03 1.06 -8.80
C ALA A 33 0.03 0.02 -9.17
N ARG A 34 1.27 0.23 -8.72
CA ARG A 34 2.40 -0.62 -9.09
C ARG A 34 2.41 -1.94 -8.30
N PHE A 35 2.03 -1.88 -7.02
CA PHE A 35 1.94 -3.03 -6.13
C PHE A 35 0.81 -2.82 -5.10
N ARG A 36 1.15 -2.66 -3.82
CA ARG A 36 0.18 -2.57 -2.75
C ARG A 36 -0.10 -1.11 -2.39
N MET A 37 -1.35 -0.71 -2.50
CA MET A 37 -1.82 0.53 -1.90
C MET A 37 -2.04 0.30 -0.39
N VAL A 38 -1.46 1.15 0.45
CA VAL A 38 -1.60 1.08 1.91
C VAL A 38 -2.18 2.39 2.40
N LEU A 39 -3.34 2.31 3.04
CA LEU A 39 -3.96 3.46 3.68
C LEU A 39 -3.37 3.64 5.09
N THR A 40 -2.99 4.87 5.41
CA THR A 40 -2.48 5.24 6.72
C THR A 40 -3.51 6.09 7.44
N ALA A 41 -3.94 5.63 8.62
CA ALA A 41 -4.53 6.53 9.59
C ALA A 41 -3.41 7.39 10.15
N GLY A 42 -3.62 8.71 10.20
CA GLY A 42 -2.71 9.61 10.90
C GLY A 42 -2.54 9.21 12.37
#